data_AF-A0A822ZIW3-F1
#
_entry.id   AF-A0A822ZIW3-F1
#
_cell.length_a   1.000
_cell.length_b   1.000
_cell.length_c   1.000
_cell.angle_alpha   90.00
_cell.angle_beta   90.00
_cell.angle_gamma   90.00
#
_symmetry.space_group_name_H-M   'P 1'
#
loop_
_entity.id
_entity.type
_entity.pdbx_description
1 polymer ?
#
loop_
_entity_poly.entity_id
_entity_poly.type
_entity_poly.pdbx_seq_one_letter_code
_entity_poly.pdbx_strand_id
1 'polypeptide(L)'
;MALQIQSLLQGYDLHHFIDGSQPIPLPTITVNGVSTPNPAHTTWKHQDRLIFSALLAWTTLDTTYATPSCGHIKQLKEQLKRCTKGSKSINEYMQAIKTRSDELALLGKPLDDEDLIDRVLEGLGDEYKSITDVVNAHETPISFS
;
A
#
# COMPACT_ATOMS: atom_id res chain seq x y z
N MET A 1 10.37 7.60 2.95
CA MET A 1 11.36 6.54 3.25
C MET A 1 10.91 5.82 4.51
N ALA A 2 10.99 4.50 4.58
CA ALA A 2 10.55 3.76 5.76
C ALA A 2 11.41 4.12 6.99
N LEU A 3 10.78 4.35 8.15
CA LEU A 3 11.45 4.68 9.42
C LEU A 3 12.57 3.67 9.78
N GLN A 4 12.40 2.41 9.41
CA GLN A 4 13.39 1.35 9.62
C GLN A 4 14.69 1.58 8.83
N ILE A 5 14.60 2.10 7.60
CA ILE A 5 15.77 2.42 6.77
C ILE A 5 16.51 3.62 7.37
N GLN A 6 15.77 4.63 7.84
CA GLN A 6 16.36 5.79 8.49
C GLN A 6 17.09 5.40 9.80
N SER A 7 16.47 4.58 10.64
CA SER A 7 17.08 4.08 11.87
C SER A 7 18.34 3.23 11.59
N LEU A 8 18.32 2.41 10.54
CA LEU A 8 19.48 1.62 10.14
C LEU A 8 20.63 2.52 9.65
N LEU A 9 20.34 3.50 8.80
CA LEU A 9 21.35 4.46 8.34
C LEU A 9 21.93 5.29 9.48
N GLN A 10 21.11 5.69 10.44
CA GLN A 10 21.55 6.41 11.64
C GLN A 10 22.40 5.51 12.56
N GLY A 11 22.04 4.24 12.71
CA GLY A 11 22.78 3.28 13.55
C GLY A 11 24.16 2.90 13.01
N TYR A 12 24.37 2.97 11.69
CA TYR A 12 25.64 2.71 11.04
C TYR A 12 26.44 3.98 10.68
N ASP A 13 25.98 5.16 11.13
CA ASP A 13 26.57 6.46 10.79
C ASP A 13 26.67 6.71 9.27
N LEU A 14 25.73 6.16 8.50
CA LEU A 14 25.67 6.26 7.03
C LEU A 14 24.69 7.35 6.54
N HIS A 15 24.06 8.08 7.46
CA HIS A 15 23.08 9.11 7.11
C HIS A 15 23.67 10.23 6.23
N HIS A 16 24.97 10.50 6.41
CA HIS A 16 25.70 11.52 5.66
C HIS A 16 25.76 11.27 4.15
N PHE A 17 25.56 10.02 3.71
CA PHE A 17 25.47 9.68 2.28
C PHE A 17 24.18 10.17 1.63
N ILE A 18 23.12 10.42 2.41
CA ILE A 18 21.81 10.85 1.90
C ILE A 18 21.65 12.36 1.99
N ASP A 19 22.12 12.98 3.07
CA ASP A 19 21.97 14.41 3.32
C ASP A 19 23.08 15.28 2.68
N GLY A 20 24.18 14.66 2.25
CA GLY A 20 25.33 15.34 1.65
C GLY A 20 26.15 16.17 2.65
N SER A 21 26.02 15.91 3.95
CA SER A 21 26.71 16.63 5.03
C SER A 21 28.23 16.40 5.06
N GLN A 22 28.72 15.29 4.51
CA GLN A 22 30.15 15.03 4.34
C GLN A 22 30.61 15.25 2.89
N PRO A 23 31.75 15.94 2.69
CA PRO A 23 32.30 16.14 1.36
C PRO A 23 32.85 14.81 0.81
N ILE A 24 32.57 14.55 -0.46
CA ILE A 24 33.06 13.37 -1.19
C ILE A 24 34.60 13.36 -1.14
N PRO A 25 35.24 12.28 -0.66
CA PRO A 25 36.69 12.21 -0.61
C PRO A 25 37.30 12.29 -2.02
N LEU A 26 38.41 13.01 -2.17
CA LEU A 26 39.11 13.08 -3.45
C LEU A 26 39.54 11.69 -3.94
N PRO A 27 39.45 11.37 -5.25
CA PRO A 27 39.81 10.05 -5.77
C PRO A 27 41.29 9.68 -5.60
N THR A 28 42.17 10.67 -5.55
CA THR A 28 43.61 10.52 -5.39
C THR A 28 44.15 11.47 -4.34
N ILE A 29 45.20 11.04 -3.64
CA ILE A 29 45.97 11.83 -2.68
C ILE A 29 47.45 11.79 -3.07
N THR A 30 48.16 12.89 -2.85
CA THR A 30 49.60 12.95 -3.07
C THR A 30 50.32 12.48 -1.82
N VAL A 31 51.01 11.36 -1.90
CA VAL A 31 51.86 10.84 -0.82
C VAL A 31 53.30 10.85 -1.34
N ASN A 32 54.18 11.58 -0.68
CA ASN A 32 55.59 11.73 -1.08
C ASN A 32 55.79 12.21 -2.53
N GLY A 33 54.94 13.11 -3.01
CA GLY A 33 55.01 13.65 -4.39
C GLY A 33 54.45 12.71 -5.47
N VAL A 34 54.01 11.50 -5.11
CA VAL A 34 53.38 10.55 -6.03
C VAL A 34 51.86 10.59 -5.86
N SER A 35 51.14 10.67 -6.98
CA SER A 35 49.68 10.54 -6.97
C SER A 35 49.29 9.09 -6.68
N THR A 36 48.58 8.87 -5.58
CA THR A 36 48.14 7.54 -5.13
C THR A 36 46.62 7.51 -4.96
N PRO A 37 45.94 6.37 -5.20
CA PRO A 37 44.50 6.25 -4.96
C PRO A 37 44.16 6.50 -3.49
N ASN A 38 43.10 7.25 -3.22
CA ASN A 38 42.63 7.51 -1.86
C ASN A 38 41.79 6.32 -1.35
N PRO A 39 42.23 5.60 -0.30
CA PRO A 39 41.44 4.52 0.28
C PRO A 39 40.08 4.98 0.80
N ALA A 40 39.98 6.21 1.34
CA ALA A 40 38.71 6.76 1.83
C ALA A 40 37.67 6.91 0.70
N HIS A 41 38.11 7.30 -0.50
CA HIS A 41 37.22 7.37 -1.67
C HIS A 41 36.75 5.97 -2.11
N THR A 42 37.63 4.96 -2.02
CA THR A 42 37.23 3.58 -2.34
C THR A 42 36.21 3.02 -1.35
N THR A 43 36.38 3.28 -0.05
CA THR A 43 35.43 2.90 1.00
C THR A 43 34.10 3.61 0.82
N TRP A 44 34.13 4.93 0.59
CA TRP A 44 32.94 5.74 0.33
C TRP A 44 32.13 5.18 -0.85
N LYS A 45 32.79 4.92 -1.98
CA LYS A 45 32.13 4.39 -3.18
C LYS A 45 31.51 3.01 -2.95
N HIS A 46 32.13 2.19 -2.12
CA HIS A 46 31.59 0.88 -1.77
C HIS A 46 30.32 1.03 -0.90
N GLN A 47 30.37 1.88 0.12
CA GLN A 47 29.23 2.16 1.00
C GLN A 47 28.05 2.76 0.23
N ASP A 48 28.30 3.75 -0.63
CA ASP A 48 27.28 4.36 -1.49
C ASP A 48 26.57 3.32 -2.36
N ARG A 49 27.34 2.46 -3.02
CA ARG A 49 26.80 1.39 -3.88
C ARG A 49 25.96 0.38 -3.10
N LEU A 50 26.37 0.05 -1.87
CA LEU A 50 25.61 -0.85 -0.99
C LEU A 50 24.28 -0.20 -0.59
N ILE A 51 24.30 1.07 -0.16
CA ILE A 51 23.09 1.82 0.20
C ILE A 51 22.14 1.91 -1.01
N PHE A 52 22.66 2.26 -2.18
CA PHE A 52 21.87 2.31 -3.41
C PHE A 52 21.21 0.96 -3.74
N SER A 53 21.97 -0.14 -3.64
CA SER A 53 21.43 -1.48 -3.90
C SER A 53 20.35 -1.90 -2.90
N ALA A 54 20.51 -1.54 -1.62
CA ALA A 54 19.52 -1.83 -0.58
C ALA A 54 18.23 -1.02 -0.79
N LEU A 55 18.36 0.27 -1.17
CA LEU A 55 17.22 1.11 -1.52
C LEU A 55 16.47 0.55 -2.74
N LEU A 56 17.18 0.13 -3.78
CA LEU A 56 16.57 -0.51 -4.94
C LEU A 56 15.82 -1.79 -4.56
N ALA A 57 16.46 -2.70 -3.81
CA ALA A 57 15.83 -3.93 -3.35
C ALA A 57 14.55 -3.64 -2.54
N TRP A 58 14.56 -2.64 -1.66
CA TRP A 58 13.37 -2.21 -0.94
C TRP A 58 12.27 -1.73 -1.87
N THR A 59 12.58 -0.84 -2.83
CA THR A 59 11.57 -0.36 -3.78
C THR A 59 10.99 -1.49 -4.63
N THR A 60 11.79 -2.48 -5.01
CA THR A 60 11.30 -3.66 -5.73
C THR A 60 10.37 -4.51 -4.85
N LEU A 61 10.69 -4.71 -3.57
CA LEU A 61 9.82 -5.42 -2.64
C LEU A 61 8.52 -4.64 -2.40
N ASP A 62 8.62 -3.36 -2.10
CA ASP A 62 7.48 -2.48 -1.87
C ASP A 62 6.55 -2.48 -3.09
N THR A 63 7.09 -2.33 -4.30
CA THR A 63 6.28 -2.39 -5.53
C THR A 63 5.71 -3.79 -5.78
N THR A 64 6.47 -4.86 -5.55
CA THR A 64 6.01 -6.24 -5.80
C THR A 64 4.94 -6.69 -4.80
N TYR A 65 4.98 -6.23 -3.56
CA TYR A 65 4.03 -6.64 -2.51
C TYR A 65 2.90 -5.62 -2.28
N ALA A 66 3.14 -4.32 -2.45
CA ALA A 66 2.12 -3.28 -2.29
C ALA A 66 1.25 -3.05 -3.55
N THR A 67 1.77 -3.34 -4.76
CA THR A 67 0.99 -3.14 -6.01
C THR A 67 -0.09 -4.20 -6.18
N PRO A 68 0.17 -5.52 -6.00
CA PRO A 68 -0.88 -6.52 -6.08
C PRO A 68 -1.98 -6.30 -5.05
N SER A 69 -1.64 -5.87 -3.82
CA SER A 69 -2.64 -5.59 -2.79
C SER A 69 -3.48 -4.36 -3.13
N CYS A 70 -2.88 -3.25 -3.58
CA CYS A 70 -3.63 -2.06 -4.02
C CYS A 70 -4.48 -2.32 -5.27
N GLY A 71 -3.94 -3.05 -6.25
CA GLY A 71 -4.66 -3.45 -7.47
C GLY A 71 -5.81 -4.39 -7.16
N HIS A 72 -5.59 -5.38 -6.29
CA HIS A 72 -6.62 -6.31 -5.84
C HIS A 72 -7.72 -5.59 -5.07
N ILE A 73 -7.38 -4.69 -4.14
CA ILE A 73 -8.37 -3.85 -3.43
C ILE A 73 -9.19 -3.01 -4.43
N LYS A 74 -8.56 -2.37 -5.41
CA LYS A 74 -9.27 -1.59 -6.44
C LYS A 74 -10.21 -2.48 -7.25
N GLN A 75 -9.73 -3.64 -7.69
CA GLN A 75 -10.53 -4.61 -8.43
C GLN A 75 -11.73 -5.09 -7.62
N LEU A 76 -11.55 -5.44 -6.34
CA LEU A 76 -12.63 -5.85 -5.45
C LEU A 76 -13.66 -4.74 -5.25
N LYS A 77 -13.22 -3.49 -5.07
CA LYS A 77 -14.12 -2.33 -4.99
C LYS A 77 -14.90 -2.10 -6.28
N GLU A 78 -14.26 -2.22 -7.44
CA GLU A 78 -14.95 -2.13 -8.74
C GLU A 78 -15.95 -3.27 -8.94
N GLN A 79 -15.56 -4.47 -8.54
CA GLN A 79 -16.40 -5.65 -8.59
C GLN A 79 -17.63 -5.46 -7.68
N LEU A 80 -17.45 -4.97 -6.46
CA LEU A 80 -18.53 -4.58 -5.56
C LEU A 80 -19.45 -3.59 -6.27
N LYS A 81 -18.89 -2.54 -6.89
CA LYS A 81 -19.58 -1.51 -7.68
C LYS A 81 -20.44 -2.02 -8.83
N ARG A 82 -20.04 -3.13 -9.44
CA ARG A 82 -20.78 -3.76 -10.55
C ARG A 82 -21.74 -4.86 -10.08
N CYS A 83 -21.69 -5.25 -8.81
CA CYS A 83 -22.62 -6.25 -8.28
C CYS A 83 -24.02 -5.64 -8.17
N THR A 84 -24.92 -6.14 -9.01
CA THR A 84 -26.36 -5.90 -8.94
C THR A 84 -27.07 -7.25 -8.81
N LYS A 85 -28.28 -7.25 -8.24
CA LYS A 85 -29.11 -8.46 -8.13
C LYS A 85 -29.42 -9.01 -9.53
N GLY A 86 -29.97 -8.16 -10.42
CA GLY A 86 -30.35 -8.55 -11.77
C GLY A 86 -31.24 -9.81 -11.76
N SER A 87 -30.84 -10.84 -12.51
CA SER A 87 -31.52 -12.13 -12.57
C SER A 87 -31.14 -13.12 -11.47
N LYS A 88 -30.19 -12.77 -10.59
CA LYS A 88 -29.70 -13.66 -9.52
C LYS A 88 -30.71 -13.72 -8.37
N SER A 89 -30.68 -14.82 -7.61
CA SER A 89 -31.41 -14.88 -6.35
C SER A 89 -30.82 -13.90 -5.32
N ILE A 90 -31.64 -13.48 -4.36
CA ILE A 90 -31.19 -12.60 -3.26
C ILE A 90 -30.02 -13.24 -2.50
N ASN A 91 -30.09 -14.55 -2.24
CA ASN A 91 -29.02 -15.27 -1.53
C ASN A 91 -27.70 -15.24 -2.29
N GLU A 92 -27.70 -15.49 -3.59
CA GLU A 92 -26.48 -15.42 -4.41
C GLU A 92 -25.91 -14.00 -4.48
N TYR A 93 -26.79 -12.99 -4.52
CA TYR A 93 -26.37 -11.60 -4.48
C TYR A 93 -25.75 -11.20 -3.13
N MET A 94 -26.41 -11.53 -2.03
CA MET A 94 -25.93 -11.24 -0.67
C MET A 94 -24.63 -11.99 -0.36
N GLN A 95 -24.51 -13.25 -0.77
CA GLN A 95 -23.26 -14.01 -0.64
C GLN A 95 -22.13 -13.37 -1.45
N ALA A 96 -22.38 -12.94 -2.69
CA ALA A 96 -21.36 -12.32 -3.52
C ALA A 96 -20.84 -11.00 -2.94
N ILE A 97 -21.71 -10.20 -2.28
CA ILE A 97 -21.29 -8.99 -1.57
C ILE A 97 -20.49 -9.35 -0.32
N LYS A 98 -20.99 -10.30 0.48
CA LYS A 98 -20.34 -10.73 1.71
C LYS A 98 -18.93 -11.27 1.45
N THR A 99 -18.76 -12.19 0.49
CA THR A 99 -17.45 -12.73 0.11
C THR A 99 -16.47 -11.62 -0.27
N ARG A 100 -16.90 -10.62 -1.04
CA ARG A 100 -16.03 -9.51 -1.46
C ARG A 100 -15.70 -8.56 -0.31
N SER A 101 -16.63 -8.36 0.62
CA SER A 101 -16.39 -7.60 1.84
C SER A 101 -15.36 -8.32 2.73
N ASP A 102 -15.52 -9.63 2.91
CA ASP A 102 -14.60 -10.47 3.69
C ASP A 102 -13.20 -10.47 3.05
N GLU A 103 -13.10 -10.54 1.71
CA GLU A 103 -11.83 -10.41 0.98
C GLU A 103 -11.19 -9.03 1.17
N LEU A 104 -11.97 -7.95 1.19
CA LEU A 104 -11.46 -6.61 1.49
C LEU A 104 -10.99 -6.47 2.94
N ALA A 105 -11.70 -7.09 3.89
CA ALA A 105 -11.30 -7.17 5.30
C ALA A 105 -9.98 -7.93 5.48
N LEU A 106 -9.80 -9.06 4.77
CA LEU A 106 -8.55 -9.83 4.75
C LEU A 106 -7.35 -9.03 4.21
N LEU A 107 -7.60 -8.08 3.30
CA LEU A 107 -6.58 -7.16 2.77
C LEU A 107 -6.36 -5.92 3.64
N GLY A 108 -6.95 -5.87 4.85
CA GLY A 108 -6.81 -4.76 5.80
C GLY A 108 -7.59 -3.51 5.41
N LYS A 109 -8.60 -3.65 4.55
CA LYS A 109 -9.54 -2.58 4.15
C LYS A 109 -11.00 -3.03 4.38
N PRO A 110 -11.40 -3.32 5.62
CA PRO A 110 -12.80 -3.65 5.91
C PRO A 110 -13.70 -2.50 5.45
N LEU A 111 -14.85 -2.85 4.89
CA LEU A 111 -15.93 -1.89 4.65
C LEU A 111 -16.70 -1.68 5.94
N ASP A 112 -17.17 -0.45 6.14
CA ASP A 112 -18.10 -0.16 7.23
C ASP A 112 -19.48 -0.78 6.95
N ASP A 113 -20.23 -1.08 8.00
CA ASP A 113 -21.55 -1.67 7.87
C ASP A 113 -22.52 -0.72 7.16
N GLU A 114 -22.41 0.60 7.35
CA GLU A 114 -23.20 1.60 6.63
C GLU A 114 -22.88 1.58 5.12
N ASP A 115 -21.59 1.56 4.77
CA ASP A 115 -21.13 1.46 3.38
C ASP A 115 -21.61 0.15 2.72
N LEU A 116 -21.68 -0.95 3.47
CA LEU A 116 -22.19 -2.23 3.00
C LEU A 116 -23.70 -2.20 2.79
N ILE A 117 -24.45 -1.56 3.69
CA ILE A 117 -25.90 -1.39 3.56
C ILE A 117 -26.20 -0.54 2.33
N ASP A 118 -25.56 0.61 2.18
CA ASP A 118 -25.70 1.48 1.00
C ASP A 118 -25.38 0.72 -0.29
N ARG A 119 -24.33 -0.10 -0.26
CA ARG A 119 -23.92 -0.94 -1.39
C ARG A 119 -24.98 -1.98 -1.78
N VAL A 120 -25.59 -2.62 -0.79
CA VAL A 120 -26.66 -3.61 -0.98
C VAL A 120 -27.90 -2.92 -1.53
N LEU A 121 -28.26 -1.77 -0.98
CA LEU A 121 -29.44 -1.00 -1.38
C LEU A 121 -29.31 -0.45 -2.81
N GLU A 122 -28.13 0.00 -3.22
CA GLU A 122 -27.86 0.50 -4.59
C GLU A 122 -27.95 -0.62 -5.65
N GLY A 123 -27.61 -1.87 -5.30
CA GLY A 123 -27.62 -2.99 -6.23
C GLY A 123 -28.94 -3.76 -6.29
N LEU A 124 -29.91 -3.42 -5.44
CA LEU A 124 -31.28 -3.92 -5.51
C LEU A 124 -32.03 -3.23 -6.67
N GLY A 125 -32.74 -4.01 -7.48
CA GLY A 125 -33.52 -3.48 -8.59
C GLY A 125 -34.71 -2.62 -8.13
N ASP A 126 -35.34 -1.92 -9.08
CA ASP A 126 -36.50 -1.04 -8.84
C ASP A 126 -37.66 -1.74 -8.09
N GLU A 127 -37.73 -3.06 -8.20
CA GLU A 127 -38.67 -3.93 -7.49
C GLU A 127 -38.57 -3.85 -5.95
N TYR A 128 -37.44 -3.36 -5.40
CA TYR A 128 -37.24 -3.15 -3.96
C TYR A 128 -37.16 -1.68 -3.56
N LYS A 129 -37.39 -0.72 -4.48
CA LYS A 129 -37.29 0.73 -4.17
C LYS A 129 -38.11 1.15 -2.95
N SER A 130 -39.32 0.62 -2.81
CA SER A 130 -40.19 0.92 -1.65
C SER A 130 -39.58 0.44 -0.32
N ILE A 131 -38.76 -0.60 -0.32
CA ILE A 131 -38.07 -1.10 0.87
C ILE A 131 -36.77 -0.31 1.08
N THR A 132 -36.06 0.02 0.00
CA THR A 132 -34.87 0.88 0.03
C THR A 132 -35.18 2.27 0.60
N ASP A 133 -36.28 2.89 0.18
CA ASP A 133 -36.71 4.21 0.69
C ASP A 133 -37.06 4.16 2.17
N VAL A 134 -37.68 3.07 2.63
CA VAL A 134 -38.01 2.87 4.05
C VAL A 134 -36.76 2.65 4.89
N VAL A 135 -35.77 1.90 4.41
CA VAL A 135 -34.50 1.66 5.12
C VAL A 135 -33.66 2.93 5.15
N ASN A 136 -33.54 3.67 4.05
CA ASN A 136 -32.84 4.96 4.00
C ASN A 136 -33.50 6.04 4.88
N ALA A 137 -34.82 5.99 5.06
CA ALA A 137 -35.55 6.90 5.93
C ALA A 137 -35.46 6.53 7.42
N HIS A 138 -34.87 5.39 7.77
CA HIS A 138 -34.84 4.89 9.15
C HIS A 138 -33.51 5.22 9.83
N GLU A 139 -33.50 6.23 10.71
CA GLU A 139 -32.31 6.77 11.41
C GLU A 139 -31.67 5.84 12.47
N THR A 140 -32.11 4.58 12.64
CA THR A 140 -31.49 3.67 13.62
C THR A 140 -30.69 2.56 12.93
N PRO A 141 -29.40 2.39 13.26
CA PRO A 141 -28.53 1.41 12.62
C PRO A 141 -29.04 -0.01 12.89
N ILE A 142 -29.28 -0.76 11.81
CA ILE A 142 -29.68 -2.17 11.89
C ILE A 142 -28.42 -2.99 12.15
N SER A 143 -28.22 -3.38 13.41
CA SER A 143 -27.14 -4.26 13.82
C SER A 143 -27.42 -5.68 13.34
N PHE A 144 -26.51 -6.25 12.53
CA PHE A 144 -26.50 -7.68 12.23
C PHE A 144 -25.77 -8.40 13.37
N SER A 145 -26.55 -8.94 14.31
CA SER A 145 -26.07 -9.98 15.23
C SER A 145 -26.06 -11.36 14.57
#